data_AF-H8IAB9-F1
#
_entry.id   AF-H8IAB9-F1
#
_cell.length_a   1.000
_cell.length_b   1.000
_cell.length_c   1.000
_cell.angle_alpha   90.00
_cell.angle_beta   90.00
_cell.angle_gamma   90.00
#
_symmetry.space_group_name_H-M   'P 1'
#
loop_
_entity.id
_entity.type
_entity.pdbx_description
1 polymer ?
#
loop_
_entity_poly.entity_id
_entity_poly.type
_entity_poly.pdbx_seq_one_letter_code
_entity_poly.pdbx_strand_id
1 'polypeptide(L)'
;MLFNPEMERFLHRCVVHAFELQAREPCLKLGDKLGFKDLLIQDSTIIRLHASLADLWPAARSRKVAAGLKLSCIVSAVTDSVNTVRLFPERTGEVKTLRLGSWLRDRVLLTDLGFFDYNSFDKIERYGGFFVSRLKGNANPLIVKVNQVCRGNSVDVLGKKLRDVLPLLKRQLLDVEVEVEVRRRKYKGKTTRTTRTFRMVLVLNEETRQYHSYLTNIPISVLNGEDVASLYGARWEIELVFKELKDVYHLDQIQSTNPNVVKCLIWVSILTFICSRQLLRLVRKHNPAKAHLYTHLQWAKAFAQNAYGILKAVLNSMDLELDMITYFSIMIGQGQTPNINRKRLMQPWIA
;
A
#
# COMPACT_ATOMS: atom_id res chain seq x y z
N MET A 1 14.78 -26.60 -7.43
CA MET A 1 14.97 -25.52 -6.44
C MET A 1 14.18 -25.88 -5.19
N LEU A 2 14.82 -26.00 -4.01
CA LEU A 2 14.13 -26.38 -2.78
C LEU A 2 13.54 -25.13 -2.10
N PHE A 3 12.22 -25.00 -2.11
CA PHE A 3 11.50 -23.93 -1.41
C PHE A 3 11.45 -24.20 0.11
N ASN A 4 12.58 -23.98 0.78
CA ASN A 4 12.75 -24.17 2.21
C ASN A 4 12.71 -22.83 2.99
N PRO A 5 12.71 -22.84 4.34
CA PRO A 5 12.72 -21.60 5.13
C PRO A 5 13.95 -20.71 4.93
N GLU A 6 15.10 -21.28 4.53
CA GLU A 6 16.33 -20.51 4.28
C GLU A 6 16.21 -19.66 3.01
N MET A 7 15.64 -20.25 1.95
CA MET A 7 15.32 -19.56 0.70
C MET A 7 14.32 -18.42 0.94
N GLU A 8 13.29 -18.67 1.76
CA GLU A 8 12.31 -17.64 2.12
C GLU A 8 12.98 -16.45 2.85
N ARG A 9 13.82 -16.74 3.85
CA ARG A 9 14.58 -15.71 4.58
C ARG A 9 15.54 -14.97 3.66
N PHE A 10 16.19 -15.66 2.72
CA PHE A 10 17.09 -15.05 1.75
C PHE A 10 16.33 -14.05 0.87
N LEU A 11 15.22 -14.46 0.25
CA LEU A 11 14.40 -13.60 -0.59
C LEU A 11 13.83 -12.40 0.19
N HIS A 12 13.37 -12.61 1.41
CA HIS A 12 12.93 -11.53 2.28
C HIS A 12 14.06 -10.53 2.58
N ARG A 13 15.28 -10.99 2.85
CA ARG A 13 16.44 -10.11 3.03
C ARG A 13 16.76 -9.32 1.75
N CYS A 14 16.66 -9.93 0.57
CA CYS A 14 16.82 -9.22 -0.69
C CYS A 14 15.79 -8.10 -0.86
N VAL A 15 14.52 -8.34 -0.49
CA VAL A 15 13.46 -7.32 -0.51
C VAL A 15 13.79 -6.17 0.43
N VAL A 16 14.18 -6.46 1.67
CA VAL A 16 14.58 -5.44 2.65
C VAL A 16 15.77 -4.62 2.14
N HIS A 17 16.78 -5.28 1.59
CA HIS A 17 17.94 -4.62 1.01
C HIS A 17 17.57 -3.71 -0.18
N ALA A 18 16.64 -4.17 -1.03
CA ALA A 18 16.16 -3.37 -2.15
C ALA A 18 15.44 -2.09 -1.68
N PHE A 19 14.68 -2.15 -0.57
CA PHE A 19 14.09 -0.94 0.03
C PHE A 19 15.15 0.03 0.56
N GLU A 20 16.23 -0.48 1.16
CA GLU A 20 17.33 0.36 1.63
C GLU A 20 18.03 1.09 0.48
N LEU A 21 18.23 0.40 -0.65
CA LEU A 21 18.79 1.01 -1.87
C LEU A 21 17.87 2.09 -2.43
N GLN A 22 16.56 1.80 -2.53
CA GLN A 22 15.56 2.78 -2.97
C GLN A 22 15.54 4.04 -2.09
N ALA A 23 15.66 3.87 -0.77
CA ALA A 23 15.65 5.00 0.16
C ALA A 23 16.86 5.93 0.01
N ARG A 24 17.99 5.43 -0.53
CA ARG A 24 19.19 6.23 -0.80
C ARG A 24 19.07 7.05 -2.08
N GLU A 25 18.25 6.61 -3.02
CA GLU A 25 18.11 7.23 -4.33
C GLU A 25 16.65 7.62 -4.64
N PRO A 26 16.18 8.76 -4.10
CA PRO A 26 14.82 9.22 -4.39
C PRO A 26 14.60 9.44 -5.89
N CYS A 27 13.44 9.03 -6.38
CA CYS A 27 13.07 9.07 -7.79
C CYS A 27 12.44 10.40 -8.17
N LEU A 28 11.47 10.83 -7.37
CA LEU A 28 10.68 12.04 -7.56
C LEU A 28 10.96 13.04 -6.45
N LYS A 29 10.79 14.32 -6.76
CA LYS A 29 10.72 15.39 -5.76
C LYS A 29 9.27 15.80 -5.59
N LEU A 30 8.80 15.86 -4.35
CA LEU A 30 7.51 16.47 -4.07
C LEU A 30 7.57 17.95 -4.46
N GLY A 31 6.48 18.49 -5.00
CA GLY A 31 6.41 19.90 -5.36
C GLY A 31 6.59 20.80 -4.14
N ASP A 32 7.18 21.97 -4.34
CA ASP A 32 7.58 22.89 -3.27
C ASP A 32 6.43 23.26 -2.31
N LYS A 33 5.19 23.25 -2.83
CA LYS A 33 3.97 23.50 -2.07
C LYS A 33 3.75 22.53 -0.90
N LEU A 34 4.24 21.29 -0.99
CA LEU A 34 3.99 20.26 0.02
C LEU A 34 4.90 20.40 1.24
N GLY A 35 6.15 20.84 1.09
CA GLY A 35 7.10 20.98 2.20
C GLY A 35 7.42 19.71 3.00
N PHE A 36 6.91 18.54 2.59
CA PHE A 36 7.11 17.25 3.25
C PHE A 36 8.27 16.48 2.63
N LYS A 37 8.89 15.57 3.40
CA LYS A 37 9.94 14.68 2.91
C LYS A 37 9.42 13.58 1.99
N ASP A 38 8.20 13.11 2.22
CA ASP A 38 7.59 12.03 1.44
C ASP A 38 6.07 11.98 1.65
N LEU A 39 5.38 11.41 0.66
CA LEU A 39 3.98 11.04 0.70
C LEU A 39 3.87 9.52 0.67
N LEU A 40 3.32 8.97 1.74
CA LEU A 40 3.24 7.54 1.97
C LEU A 40 1.79 7.09 1.89
N ILE A 41 1.51 6.05 1.12
CA ILE A 41 0.18 5.47 1.00
C ILE A 41 0.21 4.09 1.63
N GLN A 42 -0.64 3.85 2.62
CA GLN A 42 -0.80 2.53 3.22
C GLN A 42 -2.12 1.93 2.78
N ASP A 43 -2.03 0.70 2.27
CA ASP A 43 -3.21 -0.13 2.02
C ASP A 43 -2.82 -1.61 2.10
N SER A 44 -3.79 -2.51 1.95
CA SER A 44 -3.56 -3.94 1.88
C SER A 44 -4.37 -4.61 0.78
N THR A 45 -3.84 -5.71 0.26
CA THR A 45 -4.53 -6.55 -0.71
C THR A 45 -4.58 -8.00 -0.24
N ILE A 46 -5.60 -8.73 -0.69
CA ILE A 46 -5.81 -10.12 -0.33
C ILE A 46 -5.32 -11.02 -1.47
N ILE A 47 -4.58 -12.05 -1.11
CA ILE A 47 -4.13 -13.16 -1.95
C ILE A 47 -4.88 -14.40 -1.49
N ARG A 48 -5.62 -15.03 -2.40
CA ARG A 48 -6.36 -16.26 -2.12
C ARG A 48 -5.41 -17.44 -2.23
N LEU A 49 -5.47 -18.34 -1.24
CA LEU A 49 -4.56 -19.48 -1.13
C LEU A 49 -5.37 -20.79 -1.08
N HIS A 50 -4.68 -21.91 -1.29
CA HIS A 50 -5.28 -23.23 -1.20
C HIS A 50 -5.89 -23.47 0.19
N ALA A 51 -7.09 -24.06 0.25
CA ALA A 51 -7.87 -24.22 1.49
C ALA A 51 -7.13 -24.97 2.61
N SER A 52 -6.20 -25.87 2.27
CA SER A 52 -5.35 -26.58 3.23
C SER A 52 -4.48 -25.67 4.09
N LEU A 53 -4.29 -24.41 3.69
CA LEU A 53 -3.51 -23.41 4.41
C LEU A 53 -4.35 -22.58 5.39
N ALA A 54 -5.63 -22.88 5.57
CA ALA A 54 -6.55 -22.04 6.33
C ALA A 54 -6.24 -21.99 7.84
N ASP A 55 -5.56 -23.00 8.39
CA ASP A 55 -5.09 -22.97 9.78
C ASP A 55 -4.00 -21.91 9.99
N LEU A 56 -3.10 -21.75 9.01
CA LEU A 56 -2.02 -20.76 9.06
C LEU A 56 -2.49 -19.36 8.63
N TRP A 57 -3.31 -19.29 7.59
CA TRP A 57 -3.84 -18.05 7.00
C TRP A 57 -5.36 -18.10 6.91
N PRO A 58 -6.06 -17.99 8.06
CA PRO A 58 -7.51 -18.05 8.09
C PRO A 58 -8.15 -16.90 7.32
N ALA A 59 -9.03 -17.26 6.38
CA ALA A 59 -9.85 -16.30 5.67
C ALA A 59 -10.82 -15.59 6.62
N ALA A 60 -11.20 -14.35 6.30
CA ALA A 60 -12.09 -13.56 7.14
C ALA A 60 -13.51 -14.15 7.22
N ARG A 61 -14.04 -14.63 6.08
CA ARG A 61 -15.44 -15.10 5.97
C ARG A 61 -15.61 -16.62 5.97
N SER A 62 -14.60 -17.41 5.57
CA SER A 62 -14.76 -18.86 5.31
C SER A 62 -13.59 -19.73 5.78
N ARG A 63 -13.40 -19.87 7.10
CA ARG A 63 -12.20 -20.50 7.72
C ARG A 63 -11.94 -21.96 7.35
N LYS A 64 -12.97 -22.75 7.02
CA LYS A 64 -12.81 -24.18 6.70
C LYS A 64 -12.69 -24.45 5.19
N VAL A 65 -13.01 -23.45 4.37
CA VAL A 65 -13.20 -23.63 2.92
C VAL A 65 -12.24 -22.75 2.12
N ALA A 66 -11.65 -21.72 2.75
CA ALA A 66 -10.73 -20.81 2.10
C ALA A 66 -9.58 -20.39 3.01
N ALA A 67 -8.40 -20.27 2.43
CA ALA A 67 -7.25 -19.61 3.03
C ALA A 67 -7.03 -18.25 2.35
N GLY A 68 -6.54 -17.28 3.12
CA GLY A 68 -6.34 -15.92 2.63
C GLY A 68 -5.18 -15.24 3.34
N LEU A 69 -4.24 -14.76 2.55
CA LEU A 69 -3.13 -13.95 3.01
C LEU A 69 -3.40 -12.48 2.68
N LYS A 70 -3.15 -11.61 3.64
CA LYS A 70 -3.19 -10.16 3.49
C LYS A 70 -1.77 -9.63 3.34
N LEU A 71 -1.52 -8.99 2.21
CA LEU A 71 -0.30 -8.27 1.90
C LEU A 71 -0.52 -6.80 2.24
N SER A 72 0.11 -6.32 3.30
CA SER A 72 0.08 -4.91 3.72
C SER A 72 1.30 -4.19 3.14
N CYS A 73 1.07 -3.12 2.39
CA CYS A 73 2.11 -2.37 1.69
C CYS A 73 2.09 -0.89 2.06
N ILE A 74 3.28 -0.29 2.13
CA ILE A 74 3.47 1.17 2.13
C ILE A 74 4.15 1.55 0.82
N VAL A 75 3.49 2.36 0.01
CA VAL A 75 4.04 2.94 -1.22
C VAL A 75 4.51 4.35 -0.93
N SER A 76 5.67 4.73 -1.45
CA SER A 76 6.21 6.08 -1.37
C SER A 76 6.11 6.76 -2.73
N ALA A 77 5.56 7.97 -2.74
CA ALA A 77 5.52 8.79 -3.94
C ALA A 77 6.94 9.23 -4.35
N VAL A 78 7.84 9.47 -3.40
CA VAL A 78 9.21 9.89 -3.69
C VAL A 78 10.04 8.77 -4.31
N THR A 79 9.91 7.53 -3.84
CA THR A 79 10.63 6.39 -4.45
C THR A 79 9.90 5.81 -5.66
N ASP A 80 8.64 6.21 -5.89
CA ASP A 80 7.75 5.63 -6.91
C ASP A 80 7.65 4.09 -6.81
N SER A 81 7.71 3.58 -5.58
CA SER A 81 7.79 2.14 -5.30
C SER A 81 7.24 1.77 -3.93
N VAL A 82 7.22 0.47 -3.65
CA VAL A 82 6.85 -0.08 -2.34
C VAL A 82 8.07 0.01 -1.42
N ASN A 83 7.89 0.59 -0.23
CA ASN A 83 8.96 0.74 0.78
C ASN A 83 8.84 -0.22 1.96
N THR A 84 7.67 -0.83 2.14
CA THR A 84 7.44 -1.80 3.22
C THR A 84 6.39 -2.78 2.76
N VAL A 85 6.65 -4.07 2.98
CA VAL A 85 5.72 -5.15 2.72
C VAL A 85 5.64 -6.05 3.96
N ARG A 86 4.44 -6.41 4.37
CA ARG A 86 4.21 -7.35 5.47
C ARG A 86 3.09 -8.33 5.17
N LEU A 87 3.29 -9.56 5.62
CA LEU A 87 2.33 -10.65 5.46
C LEU A 87 1.53 -10.83 6.75
N PHE A 88 0.21 -10.89 6.63
CA PHE A 88 -0.71 -11.16 7.72
C PHE A 88 -1.76 -12.19 7.28
N PRO A 89 -2.37 -12.95 8.20
CA PRO A 89 -3.63 -13.62 7.91
C PRO A 89 -4.70 -12.62 7.48
N GLU A 90 -5.56 -12.97 6.51
CA GLU A 90 -6.64 -12.10 6.01
C GLU A 90 -7.50 -11.51 7.14
N ARG A 91 -7.79 -12.31 8.17
CA ARG A 91 -8.60 -11.92 9.33
C ARG A 91 -7.98 -10.82 10.19
N THR A 92 -6.70 -10.51 10.01
CA THR A 92 -6.03 -9.42 10.73
C THR A 92 -6.68 -8.09 10.34
N GLY A 93 -7.29 -7.39 11.30
CA GLY A 93 -7.91 -6.09 11.04
C GLY A 93 -6.87 -5.07 10.54
N GLU A 94 -7.27 -4.23 9.58
CA GLU A 94 -6.38 -3.27 8.88
C GLU A 94 -5.53 -2.43 9.84
N VAL A 95 -6.16 -1.83 10.86
CA VAL A 95 -5.48 -1.01 11.90
C VAL A 95 -4.30 -1.76 12.55
N LYS A 96 -4.38 -3.09 12.69
CA LYS A 96 -3.31 -3.89 13.32
C LYS A 96 -2.12 -4.15 12.38
N THR A 97 -2.29 -3.96 11.08
CA THR A 97 -1.23 -4.14 10.08
C THR A 97 -0.29 -2.93 10.03
N LEU A 98 -0.82 -1.75 10.37
CA LEU A 98 -0.06 -0.50 10.46
C LEU A 98 0.92 -0.53 11.64
N ARG A 99 2.19 -0.23 11.36
CA ARG A 99 3.24 -0.05 12.38
C ARG A 99 3.81 1.36 12.29
N LEU A 100 3.36 2.21 13.19
CA LEU A 100 3.81 3.59 13.32
C LEU A 100 5.14 3.66 14.05
N GLY A 101 6.02 4.56 13.61
CA GLY A 101 7.32 4.78 14.24
C GLY A 101 7.91 6.14 13.88
N SER A 102 9.12 6.43 14.38
CA SER A 102 9.84 7.69 14.17
C SER A 102 10.15 7.99 12.70
N TRP A 103 10.12 6.98 11.84
CA TRP A 103 10.27 7.12 10.38
C TRP A 103 9.15 7.96 9.74
N LEU A 104 8.08 8.30 10.46
CA LEU A 104 7.00 9.17 9.97
C LEU A 104 7.33 10.67 10.04
N ARG A 105 8.42 11.07 10.70
CA ARG A 105 8.81 12.48 10.87
C ARG A 105 8.90 13.20 9.52
N ASP A 106 8.19 14.32 9.41
CA ASP A 106 8.08 15.18 8.21
C ASP A 106 7.49 14.47 6.98
N ARG A 107 6.78 13.37 7.14
CA ARG A 107 6.11 12.62 6.06
C ARG A 107 4.61 12.61 6.25
N VAL A 108 3.86 12.56 5.15
CA VAL A 108 2.40 12.42 5.17
C VAL A 108 2.02 10.96 4.95
N LEU A 109 1.16 10.43 5.81
CA LEU A 109 0.56 9.10 5.65
C LEU A 109 -0.90 9.21 5.20
N LEU A 110 -1.19 8.73 3.99
CA LEU A 110 -2.54 8.56 3.45
C LEU A 110 -3.06 7.18 3.83
N THR A 111 -4.23 7.14 4.48
CA THR A 111 -4.85 5.89 4.92
C THR A 111 -6.35 5.88 4.66
N ASP A 112 -6.87 4.74 4.19
CA ASP A 112 -8.31 4.57 3.99
C ASP A 112 -9.10 4.35 5.30
N LEU A 113 -10.44 4.36 5.21
CA LEU A 113 -11.39 4.12 6.29
C LEU A 113 -11.11 2.84 7.09
N GLY A 114 -10.58 1.80 6.46
CA GLY A 114 -10.19 0.57 7.14
C GLY A 114 -9.16 0.79 8.25
N PHE A 115 -8.31 1.79 8.12
CA PHE A 115 -7.23 2.14 9.05
C PHE A 115 -7.63 3.23 10.06
N PHE A 116 -8.88 3.70 10.04
CA PHE A 116 -9.33 4.80 10.88
C PHE A 116 -9.26 4.46 12.38
N ASP A 117 -8.36 5.13 13.10
CA ASP A 117 -8.20 5.01 14.54
C ASP A 117 -7.58 6.28 15.13
N TYR A 118 -8.29 6.96 16.03
CA TYR A 118 -7.81 8.18 16.66
C TYR A 118 -6.51 7.99 17.46
N ASN A 119 -6.28 6.80 18.02
CA ASN A 119 -5.01 6.51 18.70
C ASN A 119 -3.84 6.46 17.72
N SER A 120 -4.07 6.01 16.48
CA SER A 120 -3.08 5.97 15.43
C SER A 120 -2.75 7.39 14.94
N PHE A 121 -3.76 8.23 14.74
CA PHE A 121 -3.57 9.64 14.38
C PHE A 121 -2.79 10.44 15.42
N ASP A 122 -3.14 10.31 16.70
CA ASP A 122 -2.38 10.93 17.79
C ASP A 122 -0.92 10.43 17.88
N LYS A 123 -0.66 9.17 17.54
CA LYS A 123 0.72 8.65 17.47
C LYS A 123 1.50 9.22 16.30
N ILE A 124 0.87 9.37 15.13
CA ILE A 124 1.52 9.96 13.94
C ILE A 124 2.00 11.37 14.27
N GLU A 125 1.11 12.19 14.86
CA GLU A 125 1.45 13.55 15.30
C GLU A 125 2.60 13.56 16.32
N ARG A 126 2.59 12.66 17.31
CA ARG A 126 3.69 12.53 18.29
C ARG A 126 5.04 12.15 17.67
N TYR A 127 5.04 11.45 16.55
CA TYR A 127 6.26 11.15 15.81
C TYR A 127 6.72 12.31 14.90
N GLY A 128 5.99 13.44 14.89
CA GLY A 128 6.23 14.56 13.98
C GLY A 128 5.80 14.27 12.55
N GLY A 129 4.90 13.30 12.36
CA GLY A 129 4.34 12.97 11.05
C GLY A 129 2.99 13.63 10.83
N PHE A 130 2.55 13.58 9.58
CA PHE A 130 1.27 14.10 9.13
C PHE A 130 0.40 12.96 8.59
N PHE A 131 -0.92 13.13 8.59
CA PHE A 131 -1.82 12.14 8.01
C PHE A 131 -2.98 12.80 7.27
N VAL A 132 -3.56 12.07 6.32
CA VAL A 132 -4.89 12.35 5.79
C VAL A 132 -5.67 11.04 5.76
N SER A 133 -6.84 11.04 6.38
CA SER A 133 -7.74 9.89 6.40
C SER A 133 -9.17 10.33 6.16
N ARG A 134 -9.99 9.43 5.60
CA ARG A 134 -11.43 9.64 5.54
C ARG A 134 -12.04 9.59 6.93
N LEU A 135 -12.99 10.47 7.19
CA LEU A 135 -13.76 10.40 8.42
C LEU A 135 -14.78 9.26 8.32
N LYS A 136 -14.81 8.40 9.34
CA LYS A 136 -15.79 7.31 9.42
C LYS A 136 -17.21 7.87 9.49
N GLY A 137 -18.14 7.32 8.71
CA GLY A 137 -19.51 7.86 8.59
C GLY A 137 -20.31 7.92 9.89
N ASN A 138 -19.95 7.12 10.90
CA ASN A 138 -20.58 7.18 12.22
C ASN A 138 -19.88 8.15 13.20
N ALA A 139 -18.77 8.79 12.80
CA ALA A 139 -18.10 9.79 13.62
C ALA A 139 -19.01 11.02 13.78
N ASN A 140 -18.96 11.63 14.97
CA ASN A 140 -19.74 12.83 15.27
C ASN A 140 -18.92 13.79 16.15
N PRO A 141 -17.79 14.31 15.64
CA PRO A 141 -16.91 15.15 16.43
C PRO A 141 -17.53 16.55 16.66
N LEU A 142 -17.08 17.23 17.71
CA LEU A 142 -17.52 18.58 18.06
C LEU A 142 -16.69 19.60 17.28
N ILE A 143 -17.34 20.54 16.60
CA ILE A 143 -16.64 21.62 15.89
C ILE A 143 -16.28 22.71 16.90
N VAL A 144 -14.98 23.00 17.03
CA VAL A 144 -14.48 23.96 18.02
C VAL A 144 -13.91 25.23 17.39
N LYS A 145 -13.53 25.18 16.12
CA LYS A 145 -13.00 26.34 15.40
C LYS A 145 -13.28 26.25 13.91
N VAL A 146 -13.47 27.39 13.28
CA VAL A 146 -13.64 27.50 11.83
C VAL A 146 -12.39 28.13 11.23
N ASN A 147 -11.76 27.47 10.27
CA ASN A 147 -10.50 27.93 9.67
C ASN A 147 -10.72 28.86 8.48
N GLN A 148 -11.90 28.82 7.86
CA GLN A 148 -12.27 29.67 6.73
C GLN A 148 -13.65 30.29 6.92
N VAL A 149 -13.73 31.60 6.80
CA VAL A 149 -15.00 32.34 6.83
C VAL A 149 -15.64 32.27 5.46
N CYS A 150 -16.84 31.69 5.36
CA CYS A 150 -17.62 31.72 4.13
C CYS A 150 -18.41 33.04 4.05
N ARG A 151 -18.45 33.68 2.87
CA ARG A 151 -19.30 34.85 2.62
C ARG A 151 -20.76 34.39 2.42
N GLY A 152 -21.72 35.14 2.96
CA GLY A 152 -23.17 34.92 2.81
C GLY A 152 -23.85 34.38 4.08
N ASN A 153 -25.14 33.99 3.97
CA ASN A 153 -25.96 33.40 5.04
C ASN A 153 -25.53 31.94 5.35
N SER A 154 -24.27 31.74 5.71
CA SER A 154 -23.77 30.42 6.08
C SER A 154 -24.25 30.02 7.47
N VAL A 155 -24.65 28.77 7.62
CA VAL A 155 -25.04 28.19 8.92
C VAL A 155 -23.86 28.30 9.89
N ASP A 156 -24.11 28.84 11.09
CA ASP A 156 -23.13 28.79 12.17
C ASP A 156 -22.91 27.34 12.60
N VAL A 157 -21.65 26.92 12.60
CA VAL A 157 -21.23 25.55 12.87
C VAL A 157 -20.44 25.42 14.17
N LEU A 158 -20.02 26.54 14.76
CA LEU A 158 -19.21 26.55 15.98
C LEU A 158 -20.00 25.92 17.14
N GLY A 159 -19.36 25.04 17.92
CA GLY A 159 -19.97 24.38 19.07
C GLY A 159 -21.01 23.31 18.72
N LYS A 160 -21.26 23.03 17.43
CA LYS A 160 -22.21 21.99 16.98
C LYS A 160 -21.48 20.70 16.64
N LYS A 161 -22.20 19.59 16.70
CA LYS A 161 -21.66 18.30 16.24
C LYS A 161 -21.84 18.14 14.74
N LEU A 162 -20.95 17.38 14.11
CA LEU A 162 -20.96 17.18 12.67
C LEU A 162 -22.32 16.72 12.11
N ARG A 163 -23.00 15.78 12.77
CA ARG A 163 -24.29 15.25 12.31
C ARG A 163 -25.41 16.29 12.29
N ASP A 164 -25.34 17.29 13.16
CA ASP A 164 -26.34 18.36 13.21
C ASP A 164 -26.07 19.41 12.11
N VAL A 165 -24.81 19.51 11.68
CA VAL A 165 -24.33 20.46 10.67
C VAL A 165 -24.46 19.90 9.24
N LEU A 166 -24.19 18.61 9.03
CA LEU A 166 -24.20 17.96 7.71
C LEU A 166 -25.48 18.19 6.88
N PRO A 167 -26.70 18.04 7.42
CA PRO A 167 -27.93 18.25 6.65
C PRO A 167 -28.17 19.71 6.27
N LEU A 168 -27.60 20.65 7.03
CA LEU A 168 -27.81 22.09 6.89
C LEU A 168 -26.74 22.77 6.01
N LEU A 169 -25.69 22.03 5.67
CA LEU A 169 -24.52 22.52 4.95
C LEU A 169 -24.84 22.81 3.47
N LYS A 170 -24.73 24.08 3.06
CA LYS A 170 -25.01 24.57 1.69
C LYS A 170 -23.78 25.07 0.93
N ARG A 171 -22.56 24.73 1.36
CA ARG A 171 -21.30 25.29 0.81
C ARG A 171 -20.42 24.20 0.23
N GLN A 172 -19.63 24.52 -0.79
CA GLN A 172 -18.78 23.54 -1.46
C GLN A 172 -17.67 22.98 -0.56
N LEU A 173 -17.13 23.80 0.34
CA LEU A 173 -16.03 23.46 1.23
C LEU A 173 -16.34 23.87 2.67
N LEU A 174 -16.03 23.01 3.63
CA LEU A 174 -15.98 23.36 5.05
C LEU A 174 -14.63 22.93 5.65
N ASP A 175 -13.88 23.87 6.20
CA ASP A 175 -12.60 23.64 6.88
C ASP A 175 -12.68 24.10 8.34
N VAL A 176 -12.56 23.16 9.27
CA VAL A 176 -12.75 23.38 10.72
C VAL A 176 -11.74 22.59 11.54
N GLU A 177 -11.58 22.97 12.80
CA GLU A 177 -10.98 22.11 13.81
C GLU A 177 -12.07 21.43 14.63
N VAL A 178 -11.85 20.15 14.94
CA VAL A 178 -12.78 19.33 15.70
C VAL A 178 -12.12 18.65 16.87
N GLU A 179 -12.88 18.52 17.95
CA GLU A 179 -12.48 17.74 19.11
C GLU A 179 -13.00 16.30 19.03
N VAL A 180 -12.09 15.37 19.34
CA VAL A 180 -12.36 13.94 19.42
C VAL A 180 -11.80 13.36 20.72
N GLU A 181 -12.53 12.41 21.29
CA GLU A 181 -12.05 11.65 22.44
C GLU A 181 -11.15 10.48 22.00
N VAL A 182 -9.92 10.49 22.47
CA VAL A 182 -8.97 9.39 22.28
C VAL A 182 -8.90 8.53 23.54
N ARG A 183 -9.31 7.26 23.42
CA ARG A 183 -9.23 6.29 24.51
C ARG A 183 -7.82 5.73 24.62
N ARG A 184 -7.14 6.00 25.73
CA ARG A 184 -5.82 5.42 26.02
C ARG A 184 -5.93 3.96 26.41
N ARG A 185 -4.82 3.23 26.24
CA ARG A 185 -4.70 1.85 26.70
C ARG A 185 -4.81 1.82 28.23
N LYS A 186 -5.46 0.80 28.78
CA LYS A 186 -5.55 0.59 30.24
C LYS A 186 -4.14 0.57 30.83
N TYR A 187 -3.89 1.42 31.82
CA TYR A 187 -2.68 1.39 32.64
C TYR A 187 -3.10 1.31 34.11
N LYS A 188 -2.55 0.35 34.86
CA LYS A 188 -2.96 0.06 36.26
C LYS A 188 -4.48 -0.03 36.44
N GLY A 189 -5.17 -0.72 35.54
CA GLY A 189 -6.63 -0.92 35.58
C GLY A 189 -7.49 0.28 35.17
N LYS A 190 -6.93 1.49 35.01
CA LYS A 190 -7.67 2.70 34.62
C LYS A 190 -7.53 3.01 33.12
N THR A 191 -8.65 3.32 32.47
CA THR A 191 -8.67 3.83 31.09
C THR A 191 -8.77 5.35 31.15
N THR A 192 -7.75 6.07 30.70
CA THR A 192 -7.82 7.52 30.57
C THR A 192 -8.36 7.91 29.20
N ARG A 193 -9.18 8.96 29.15
CA ARG A 193 -9.63 9.61 27.91
C ARG A 193 -8.89 10.92 27.79
N THR A 194 -8.43 11.23 26.58
CA THR A 194 -7.79 12.51 26.27
C THR A 194 -8.48 13.12 25.09
N THR A 195 -8.92 14.37 25.21
CA THR A 195 -9.44 15.12 24.08
C THR A 195 -8.29 15.54 23.18
N ARG A 196 -8.46 15.36 21.87
CA ARG A 196 -7.52 15.82 20.85
C ARG A 196 -8.27 16.65 19.83
N THR A 197 -7.58 17.66 19.32
CA THR A 197 -8.09 18.53 18.26
C THR A 197 -7.42 18.13 16.96
N PHE A 198 -8.21 17.90 15.91
CA PHE A 198 -7.71 17.65 14.56
C PHE A 198 -8.41 18.59 13.58
N ARG A 199 -7.80 18.84 12.43
CA ARG A 199 -8.45 19.55 11.33
C ARG A 199 -9.35 18.58 10.57
N MET A 200 -10.55 19.03 10.28
CA MET A 200 -11.53 18.32 9.47
C MET A 200 -11.91 19.18 8.27
N VAL A 201 -11.85 18.57 7.09
CA VAL A 201 -12.18 19.20 5.82
C VAL A 201 -13.33 18.42 5.17
N LEU A 202 -14.41 19.10 4.82
CA LEU A 202 -15.49 18.54 4.03
C LEU A 202 -15.51 19.20 2.65
N VAL A 203 -15.58 18.36 1.62
CA VAL A 203 -15.71 18.81 0.23
C VAL A 203 -16.97 18.20 -0.35
N LEU A 204 -17.85 19.02 -0.92
CA LEU A 204 -19.03 18.54 -1.62
C LEU A 204 -18.60 17.88 -2.93
N ASN A 205 -18.92 16.60 -3.10
CA ASN A 205 -18.79 15.95 -4.41
C ASN A 205 -20.03 16.30 -5.24
N GLU A 206 -19.83 16.97 -6.38
CA GLU A 206 -20.92 17.51 -7.20
C GLU A 206 -21.75 16.41 -7.87
N GLU A 207 -21.12 15.31 -8.27
CA GLU A 207 -21.78 14.18 -8.95
C GLU A 207 -22.70 13.40 -8.00
N THR A 208 -22.18 13.04 -6.82
CA THR A 208 -22.91 12.24 -5.82
C THR A 208 -23.79 13.09 -4.90
N ARG A 209 -23.60 14.42 -4.91
CA ARG A 209 -24.25 15.38 -4.00
C ARG A 209 -24.00 15.07 -2.53
N GLN A 210 -22.89 14.40 -2.20
CA GLN A 210 -22.50 14.01 -0.83
C GLN A 210 -21.20 14.68 -0.40
N TYR A 211 -21.09 14.98 0.90
CA TYR A 211 -19.85 15.51 1.45
C TYR A 211 -18.82 14.41 1.68
N HIS A 212 -17.65 14.64 1.12
CA HIS A 212 -16.44 13.91 1.37
C HIS A 212 -15.72 14.51 2.58
N SER A 213 -15.73 13.78 3.70
CA SER A 213 -15.14 14.24 4.96
C SER A 213 -13.74 13.64 5.17
N TYR A 214 -12.76 14.50 5.40
CA TYR A 214 -11.36 14.17 5.64
C TYR A 214 -10.92 14.67 7.01
N LEU A 215 -10.05 13.92 7.68
CA LEU A 215 -9.43 14.26 8.94
C LEU A 215 -7.91 14.32 8.75
N THR A 216 -7.28 15.36 9.28
CA THR A 216 -5.84 15.60 9.12
C THR A 216 -5.28 16.42 10.28
N ASN A 217 -3.96 16.35 10.49
CA ASN A 217 -3.21 17.29 11.31
C ASN A 217 -2.35 18.24 10.45
N ILE A 218 -2.52 18.25 9.13
CA ILE A 218 -1.84 19.21 8.24
C ILE A 218 -2.44 20.61 8.46
N PRO A 219 -1.62 21.62 8.80
CA PRO A 219 -2.11 22.96 9.07
C PRO A 219 -2.60 23.65 7.80
N ILE A 220 -3.53 24.59 7.94
CA ILE A 220 -4.09 25.37 6.83
C ILE A 220 -3.05 26.22 6.11
N SER A 221 -2.00 26.63 6.81
CA SER A 221 -0.87 27.38 6.22
C SER A 221 -0.03 26.55 5.24
N VAL A 222 -0.15 25.22 5.27
CA VAL A 222 0.60 24.31 4.39
C VAL A 222 -0.28 23.83 3.23
N LEU A 223 -1.48 23.30 3.52
CA LEU A 223 -2.45 22.90 2.49
C LEU A 223 -3.83 23.46 2.78
N ASN A 224 -4.50 24.01 1.77
CA ASN A 224 -5.91 24.40 1.89
C ASN A 224 -6.83 23.16 1.83
N GLY A 225 -8.14 23.35 2.07
CA GLY A 225 -9.07 22.21 2.11
C GLY A 225 -9.20 21.45 0.79
N GLU A 226 -9.15 22.14 -0.35
CA GLU A 226 -9.20 21.51 -1.67
C GLU A 226 -7.94 20.68 -1.94
N ASP A 227 -6.77 21.21 -1.59
CA ASP A 227 -5.50 20.51 -1.68
C ASP A 227 -5.47 19.25 -0.81
N VAL A 228 -6.08 19.27 0.38
CA VAL A 228 -6.19 18.06 1.23
C VAL A 228 -7.02 16.98 0.53
N ALA A 229 -8.12 17.36 -0.13
CA ALA A 229 -8.96 16.41 -0.87
C ALA A 229 -8.23 15.86 -2.11
N SER A 230 -7.55 16.74 -2.86
CA SER A 230 -6.72 16.36 -4.00
C SER A 230 -5.56 15.44 -3.59
N LEU A 231 -4.89 15.74 -2.48
CA LEU A 231 -3.83 14.91 -1.92
C LEU A 231 -4.36 13.52 -1.54
N TYR A 232 -5.55 13.44 -0.95
CA TYR A 232 -6.18 12.14 -0.67
C TYR A 232 -6.50 11.36 -1.95
N GLY A 233 -6.79 12.04 -3.06
CA GLY A 233 -6.98 11.43 -4.38
C GLY A 233 -5.79 10.58 -4.83
N ALA A 234 -4.56 10.99 -4.48
CA ALA A 234 -3.33 10.24 -4.77
C ALA A 234 -3.30 8.84 -4.12
N ARG A 235 -4.17 8.55 -3.14
CA ARG A 235 -4.31 7.20 -2.57
C ARG A 235 -4.59 6.14 -3.65
N TRP A 236 -5.27 6.49 -4.75
CA TRP A 236 -5.53 5.55 -5.86
C TRP A 236 -4.26 4.90 -6.44
N GLU A 237 -3.09 5.52 -6.30
CA GLU A 237 -1.81 4.96 -6.77
C GLU A 237 -1.52 3.57 -6.18
N ILE A 238 -1.88 3.30 -4.92
CA ILE A 238 -1.62 1.98 -4.33
C ILE A 238 -2.50 0.89 -4.94
N GLU A 239 -3.71 1.24 -5.40
CA GLU A 239 -4.59 0.31 -6.10
C GLU A 239 -4.00 -0.07 -7.46
N LEU A 240 -3.38 0.90 -8.16
CA LEU A 240 -2.64 0.63 -9.40
C LEU A 240 -1.41 -0.24 -9.15
N VAL A 241 -0.68 -0.02 -8.05
CA VAL A 241 0.44 -0.89 -7.66
C VAL A 241 -0.03 -2.32 -7.39
N PHE A 242 -1.15 -2.50 -6.67
CA PHE A 242 -1.72 -3.84 -6.45
C PHE A 242 -2.19 -4.49 -7.74
N LYS A 243 -2.81 -3.71 -8.64
CA LYS A 243 -3.21 -4.19 -9.96
C LYS A 243 -1.99 -4.67 -10.75
N GLU A 244 -0.92 -3.88 -10.78
CA GLU A 244 0.34 -4.25 -11.44
C GLU A 244 0.95 -5.54 -10.87
N LEU A 245 1.04 -5.64 -9.54
CA LEU A 245 1.55 -6.82 -8.85
C LEU A 245 0.74 -8.09 -9.16
N LYS A 246 -0.58 -7.98 -9.27
CA LYS A 246 -1.46 -9.11 -9.56
C LYS A 246 -1.50 -9.47 -11.04
N ASP A 247 -1.77 -8.48 -11.90
CA ASP A 247 -2.00 -8.69 -13.33
C ASP A 247 -0.71 -9.05 -14.06
N VAL A 248 0.42 -8.43 -13.70
CA VAL A 248 1.70 -8.56 -14.43
C VAL A 248 2.68 -9.46 -13.70
N TYR A 249 2.78 -9.34 -12.37
CA TYR A 249 3.75 -10.10 -11.57
C TYR A 249 3.13 -11.30 -10.83
N HIS A 250 1.88 -11.64 -11.19
CA HIS A 250 1.18 -12.86 -10.79
C HIS A 250 1.13 -13.10 -9.27
N LEU A 251 1.13 -12.03 -8.48
CA LEU A 251 1.16 -12.08 -7.01
C LEU A 251 -0.01 -12.89 -6.42
N ASP A 252 -1.15 -12.97 -7.10
CA ASP A 252 -2.34 -13.69 -6.65
C ASP A 252 -2.58 -15.04 -7.33
N GLN A 253 -1.66 -15.52 -8.17
CA GLN A 253 -1.77 -16.79 -8.89
C GLN A 253 -0.88 -17.87 -8.26
N ILE A 254 -1.05 -18.12 -6.95
CA ILE A 254 -0.21 -19.05 -6.19
C ILE A 254 -0.95 -20.36 -5.92
N GLN A 255 -0.64 -21.39 -6.70
CA GLN A 255 -1.23 -22.74 -6.58
C GLN A 255 -0.33 -23.69 -5.77
N SER A 256 -0.09 -23.39 -4.49
CA SER A 256 0.71 -24.24 -3.62
C SER A 256 0.09 -24.42 -2.25
N THR A 257 0.26 -25.63 -1.69
CA THR A 257 -0.10 -25.99 -0.31
C THR A 257 1.07 -25.83 0.66
N ASN A 258 2.29 -25.55 0.16
CA ASN A 258 3.48 -25.36 0.99
C ASN A 258 3.64 -23.87 1.36
N PRO A 259 3.61 -23.51 2.67
CA PRO A 259 3.76 -22.12 3.12
C PRO A 259 5.04 -21.43 2.65
N ASN A 260 6.15 -22.16 2.54
CA ASN A 260 7.44 -21.59 2.11
C ASN A 260 7.42 -21.25 0.62
N VAL A 261 6.82 -22.12 -0.22
CA VAL A 261 6.61 -21.83 -1.65
C VAL A 261 5.78 -20.56 -1.79
N VAL A 262 4.66 -20.45 -1.06
CA VAL A 262 3.79 -19.26 -1.10
C VAL A 262 4.56 -17.98 -0.78
N LYS A 263 5.30 -17.95 0.35
CA LYS A 263 6.09 -16.78 0.75
C LYS A 263 7.19 -16.45 -0.24
N CYS A 264 7.92 -17.46 -0.74
CA CYS A 264 8.97 -17.25 -1.74
C CYS A 264 8.41 -16.61 -3.01
N LEU A 265 7.29 -17.12 -3.53
CA LEU A 265 6.66 -16.56 -4.72
C LEU A 265 6.18 -15.12 -4.50
N ILE A 266 5.61 -14.81 -3.33
CA ILE A 266 5.29 -13.42 -2.97
C ILE A 266 6.54 -12.54 -2.99
N TRP A 267 7.63 -12.96 -2.35
CA TRP A 267 8.87 -12.18 -2.32
C TRP A 267 9.49 -12.01 -3.72
N VAL A 268 9.43 -13.03 -4.57
CA VAL A 268 9.87 -12.96 -5.98
C VAL A 268 9.01 -11.97 -6.77
N SER A 269 7.68 -11.96 -6.62
CA SER A 269 6.81 -10.97 -7.28
C SER A 269 7.15 -9.55 -6.85
N ILE A 270 7.40 -9.32 -5.54
CA ILE A 270 7.81 -8.01 -5.03
C ILE A 270 9.18 -7.59 -5.56
N LEU A 271 10.17 -8.49 -5.59
CA LEU A 271 11.50 -8.20 -6.16
C LEU A 271 11.41 -7.86 -7.65
N THR A 272 10.64 -8.64 -8.40
CA THR A 272 10.40 -8.42 -9.84
C THR A 272 9.80 -7.03 -10.08
N PHE A 273 8.80 -6.64 -9.27
CA PHE A 273 8.22 -5.30 -9.31
C PHE A 273 9.25 -4.21 -9.02
N ILE A 274 10.07 -4.38 -7.98
CA ILE A 274 11.11 -3.40 -7.60
C ILE A 274 12.13 -3.23 -8.73
N CYS A 275 12.64 -4.33 -9.31
CA CYS A 275 13.57 -4.30 -10.43
C CYS A 275 12.96 -3.59 -11.65
N SER A 276 11.70 -3.91 -11.98
CA SER A 276 10.96 -3.25 -13.05
C SER A 276 10.85 -1.74 -12.83
N ARG A 277 10.50 -1.29 -11.61
CA ARG A 277 10.42 0.13 -11.24
C ARG A 277 11.76 0.85 -11.37
N GLN A 278 12.86 0.21 -10.99
CA GLN A 278 14.20 0.79 -11.15
C GLN A 278 14.56 1.00 -12.63
N LEU A 279 14.26 0.04 -13.49
CA LEU A 279 14.49 0.21 -14.93
C LEU A 279 13.57 1.29 -15.53
N LEU A 280 12.31 1.37 -15.12
CA LEU A 280 11.40 2.45 -15.54
C LEU A 280 11.98 3.83 -15.19
N ARG A 281 12.54 3.97 -13.99
CA ARG A 281 13.20 5.20 -13.55
C ARG A 281 14.35 5.59 -14.49
N LEU A 282 15.19 4.63 -14.88
CA LEU A 282 16.27 4.88 -15.83
C LEU A 282 15.73 5.30 -17.20
N VAL A 283 14.70 4.63 -17.71
CA VAL A 283 14.07 4.96 -19.00
C VAL A 283 13.46 6.37 -18.99
N ARG A 284 12.71 6.73 -17.93
CA ARG A 284 12.15 8.08 -17.78
C ARG A 284 13.24 9.15 -17.65
N LYS A 285 14.34 8.85 -16.95
CA LYS A 285 15.49 9.76 -16.82
C LYS A 285 16.21 9.95 -18.15
N HIS A 286 16.28 8.91 -18.99
CA HIS A 286 16.89 8.98 -20.31
C HIS A 286 16.04 9.81 -21.30
N ASN A 287 14.72 9.84 -21.14
CA ASN A 287 13.82 10.61 -22.00
C ASN A 287 12.83 11.47 -21.20
N PRO A 288 13.30 12.57 -20.56
CA PRO A 288 12.48 13.38 -19.66
C PRO A 288 11.28 14.03 -20.37
N ALA A 289 11.45 14.45 -21.63
CA ALA A 289 10.38 15.08 -22.41
C ALA A 289 9.18 14.14 -22.65
N LYS A 290 9.43 12.83 -22.74
CA LYS A 290 8.39 11.80 -22.96
C LYS A 290 8.16 10.92 -21.73
N ALA A 291 8.70 11.28 -20.56
CA ALA A 291 8.63 10.45 -19.35
C ALA A 291 7.18 10.07 -18.96
N HIS A 292 6.24 11.00 -19.15
CA HIS A 292 4.81 10.81 -18.88
C HIS A 292 4.14 9.75 -19.77
N LEU A 293 4.70 9.42 -20.94
CA LEU A 293 4.17 8.39 -21.83
C LEU A 293 4.49 6.97 -21.33
N TYR A 294 5.54 6.82 -20.53
CA TYR A 294 5.91 5.54 -19.91
C TYR A 294 5.09 5.33 -18.64
N THR A 295 3.80 5.04 -18.79
CA THR A 295 2.93 4.72 -17.65
C THR A 295 3.36 3.41 -16.99
N HIS A 296 3.14 3.29 -15.68
CA HIS A 296 3.60 2.15 -14.89
C HIS A 296 3.09 0.81 -15.43
N LEU A 297 1.78 0.71 -15.73
CA LEU A 297 1.19 -0.54 -16.23
C LEU A 297 1.67 -0.92 -17.64
N GLN A 298 1.85 0.04 -18.54
CA GLN A 298 2.37 -0.25 -19.89
C GLN A 298 3.84 -0.68 -19.83
N TRP A 299 4.63 0.00 -19.00
CA TRP A 299 6.01 -0.40 -18.73
C TRP A 299 6.09 -1.81 -18.15
N ALA A 300 5.28 -2.12 -17.13
CA ALA A 300 5.29 -3.41 -16.47
C ALA A 300 5.08 -4.57 -17.46
N LYS A 301 4.12 -4.40 -18.40
CA LYS A 301 3.87 -5.37 -19.48
C LYS A 301 5.08 -5.53 -20.40
N ALA A 302 5.66 -4.42 -20.86
CA ALA A 302 6.84 -4.44 -21.72
C ALA A 302 8.04 -5.10 -21.01
N PHE A 303 8.25 -4.78 -19.72
CA PHE A 303 9.28 -5.40 -18.89
C PHE A 303 9.07 -6.92 -18.78
N ALA A 304 7.85 -7.37 -18.46
CA ALA A 304 7.54 -8.79 -18.31
C ALA A 304 7.77 -9.58 -19.60
N GLN A 305 7.37 -9.02 -20.75
CA GLN A 305 7.60 -9.62 -22.08
C GLN A 305 9.09 -9.76 -22.44
N ASN A 306 9.93 -8.87 -21.90
CA ASN A 306 11.36 -8.82 -22.19
C ASN A 306 12.23 -9.33 -21.03
N ALA A 307 11.63 -9.90 -19.99
CA ALA A 307 12.32 -10.26 -18.75
C ALA A 307 13.50 -11.22 -18.98
N TYR A 308 13.35 -12.17 -19.90
CA TYR A 308 14.44 -13.10 -20.27
C TYR A 308 15.64 -12.38 -20.90
N GLY A 309 15.37 -11.46 -21.85
CA GLY A 309 16.42 -10.67 -22.50
C GLY A 309 17.16 -9.77 -21.51
N ILE A 310 16.42 -9.15 -20.58
CA ILE A 310 16.98 -8.35 -19.50
C ILE A 310 17.86 -9.21 -18.59
N LEU A 311 17.38 -10.37 -18.15
CA LEU A 311 18.15 -11.29 -17.33
C LEU A 311 19.45 -11.73 -18.03
N LYS A 312 19.36 -12.08 -19.32
CA LYS A 312 20.54 -12.44 -20.12
C LYS A 312 21.54 -11.29 -20.19
N ALA A 313 21.09 -10.06 -20.42
CA ALA A 313 21.96 -8.89 -20.46
C ALA A 313 22.66 -8.64 -19.11
N VAL A 314 21.95 -8.81 -17.99
CA VAL A 314 22.52 -8.68 -16.64
C VAL A 314 23.56 -9.75 -16.38
N LEU A 315 23.26 -11.02 -16.68
CA LEU A 315 24.19 -12.12 -16.48
C LEU A 315 25.46 -11.94 -17.32
N ASN A 316 25.31 -11.57 -18.59
CA ASN A 316 26.45 -11.25 -19.45
C ASN A 316 27.31 -10.10 -18.89
N SER A 317 26.70 -9.08 -18.27
CA SER A 317 27.45 -7.98 -17.63
C SER A 317 28.22 -8.39 -16.38
N MET A 318 27.93 -9.57 -15.83
CA MET A 318 28.61 -10.17 -14.69
C MET A 318 29.59 -11.28 -15.11
N ASP A 319 29.89 -11.38 -16.41
CA ASP A 319 30.68 -12.46 -17.02
C ASP A 319 30.10 -13.86 -16.73
N LEU A 320 28.77 -13.93 -16.54
CA LEU A 320 28.03 -15.17 -16.38
C LEU A 320 27.30 -15.50 -17.68
N GLU A 321 27.85 -16.43 -18.46
CA GLU A 321 27.16 -16.92 -19.64
C GLU A 321 26.06 -17.92 -19.25
N LEU A 322 24.84 -17.67 -19.72
CA LEU A 322 23.80 -18.69 -19.83
C LEU A 322 24.15 -19.61 -21.01
N ASP A 323 25.14 -20.48 -20.80
CA ASP A 323 25.49 -21.48 -21.78
C ASP A 323 24.35 -22.50 -21.96
N MET A 324 24.38 -23.23 -23.07
CA MET A 324 23.33 -24.22 -23.36
C MET A 324 23.23 -25.27 -22.26
N ILE A 325 24.34 -25.63 -21.61
CA ILE A 325 24.37 -26.63 -20.53
C ILE A 325 23.63 -26.13 -19.29
N THR A 326 23.86 -24.89 -18.86
CA THR A 326 23.14 -24.26 -17.76
C THR A 326 21.67 -24.11 -18.09
N TYR A 327 21.35 -23.68 -19.31
CA TYR A 327 19.98 -23.57 -19.79
C TYR A 327 19.25 -24.92 -19.78
N PHE A 328 19.89 -25.98 -20.31
CA PHE A 328 19.37 -27.34 -20.25
C PHE A 328 19.23 -27.84 -18.81
N SER A 329 20.17 -27.54 -17.92
CA SER A 329 20.10 -27.93 -16.52
C SER A 329 18.91 -27.28 -15.81
N ILE A 330 18.63 -26.00 -16.10
CA ILE A 330 17.43 -25.29 -15.62
C ILE A 330 16.17 -25.96 -16.19
N MET A 331 16.14 -26.22 -17.50
CA MET A 331 15.00 -26.87 -18.16
C MET A 331 14.71 -28.28 -17.63
N ILE A 332 15.74 -29.11 -17.43
CA ILE A 332 15.59 -30.45 -16.85
C ILE A 332 15.04 -30.33 -15.43
N GLY A 333 15.55 -29.38 -14.64
CA GLY A 333 15.06 -29.12 -13.28
C GLY A 333 13.63 -28.59 -13.22
N GLN A 334 13.18 -27.81 -14.21
CA GLN A 334 11.82 -27.24 -14.25
C GLN A 334 10.80 -28.09 -15.00
N GLY A 335 11.23 -28.89 -15.97
CA GLY A 335 10.38 -29.74 -16.80
C GLY A 335 9.91 -31.01 -16.10
N GLN A 336 10.48 -31.33 -14.94
CA GLN A 336 10.01 -32.45 -14.13
C GLN A 336 8.63 -32.15 -13.55
N THR A 337 7.67 -33.04 -13.81
CA THR A 337 6.33 -32.91 -13.25
C THR A 337 6.41 -33.04 -11.72
N PRO A 338 5.77 -32.13 -10.95
CA PRO A 338 5.77 -32.21 -9.48
C PRO A 338 5.18 -33.53 -8.95
N ASN A 339 4.35 -34.20 -9.75
CA ASN A 339 3.67 -35.43 -9.41
C ASN A 339 4.36 -36.64 -10.07
N ILE A 340 5.55 -36.98 -9.56
CA ILE A 340 6.45 -38.02 -10.10
C ILE A 340 5.75 -39.40 -10.16
N ASN A 341 4.80 -39.66 -9.26
CA ASN A 341 4.09 -40.94 -9.15
C ASN A 341 2.79 -41.00 -9.99
N ARG A 342 2.46 -39.96 -10.78
CA ARG A 342 1.26 -39.97 -11.60
C ARG A 342 1.41 -40.96 -12.77
N LYS A 343 0.67 -42.07 -12.72
CA LYS A 343 0.52 -42.98 -13.87
C LYS A 343 -0.01 -42.19 -15.07
N ARG A 344 0.75 -42.16 -16.16
CA ARG A 344 0.34 -41.44 -17.38
C ARG A 344 -0.56 -42.36 -18.20
N LEU A 345 -1.67 -41.83 -18.71
CA LEU A 345 -2.65 -42.60 -19.49
C LEU A 345 -2.02 -43.26 -20.73
N MET A 346 -1.05 -42.59 -21.33
CA MET A 346 -0.32 -43.07 -22.50
C MET A 346 0.87 -43.99 -22.16
N GLN A 347 1.19 -44.18 -20.88
CA GLN A 347 2.36 -44.95 -20.45
C GLN A 347 2.37 -46.41 -20.92
N PRO A 348 1.23 -47.09 -21.12
CA PRO A 348 1.21 -48.44 -21.74
C PRO A 348 1.46 -48.45 -23.26
N TRP A 349 1.35 -47.30 -23.92
CA TRP A 349 1.31 -47.18 -25.39
C TRP A 349 2.52 -46.44 -25.98
N ILE A 350 3.37 -45.86 -25.13
CA ILE A 350 4.56 -45.11 -25.51
C ILE A 350 5.74 -45.71 -24.75
N ALA A 351 6.72 -46.22 -25.48
CA ALA A 351 7.97 -46.75 -24.96
C ALA A 351 8.92 -45.63 -24.51
#